data_AF-A0A0Q8FAH9-F1
#
_entry.id   AF-A0A0Q8FAH9-F1
#
_cell.length_a   1.000
_cell.length_b   1.000
_cell.length_c   1.000
_cell.angle_alpha   90.00
_cell.angle_beta   90.00
_cell.angle_gamma   90.00
#
_symmetry.space_group_name_H-M   'P 1'
#
loop_
_entity.id
_entity.type
_entity.pdbx_description
1 polymer ?
#
loop_
_entity_poly.entity_id
_entity_poly.type
_entity_poly.pdbx_seq_one_letter_code
_entity_poly.pdbx_strand_id
1 'polypeptide(L)'
;MRRTTRALAAMAFAVLPGMASANMLMLHAQGDPGDRELYFTNLMMADRTPMEAMLGTTSIREIEVFGLYENAAKPDWSVLKLQFECPVEPIPSSPKARRATGPAVAAPLRWRMGERSYQFTRDADNVPLPPTPWQSVSNPAYRKAGMLACNELLTQSAMQAAGGWQAMDPARLNAGLAPLGIGEVISVAQTTSIVNVGSFVWRDIWKAQKPGGARDRRLSDAEIASNRRELAAVAAKMETLDVQAQAFAQPIIDADRAEQEFLTIAKKVQAGRKVTELEGSMLMVWLGKPEALALARLGANPQVTEASGMRFISHSDQADTRSAVVSAASGRVLSQAGAYTACDVSFVTVPDSTGAWRVADIRIRSEGPAGGMCRSLLNTPAD
;
A
#
# COMPACT_ATOMS: atom_id res chain seq x y z
N MET A 1 -7.45 67.74 -21.12
CA MET A 1 -7.33 66.76 -22.23
C MET A 1 -6.70 65.49 -21.66
N ARG A 2 -7.53 64.46 -21.39
CA ARG A 2 -7.60 63.17 -22.13
C ARG A 2 -6.30 62.35 -22.02
N ARG A 3 -6.29 61.35 -21.13
CA ARG A 3 -6.43 59.89 -21.43
C ARG A 3 -5.11 59.33 -22.00
N THR A 4 -4.49 58.26 -21.51
CA THR A 4 -5.06 57.01 -20.98
C THR A 4 -3.94 56.15 -20.36
N THR A 5 -4.28 55.50 -19.27
CA THR A 5 -3.67 54.34 -18.61
C THR A 5 -3.30 53.19 -19.56
N ARG A 6 -2.14 52.56 -19.33
CA ARG A 6 -1.91 51.09 -19.48
C ARG A 6 -0.86 50.65 -18.46
N ALA A 7 -1.29 50.31 -17.25
CA ALA A 7 -1.20 48.95 -16.73
C ALA A 7 -1.08 47.85 -17.80
N LEU A 8 0.05 47.13 -17.78
CA LEU A 8 0.10 45.69 -18.02
C LEU A 8 0.79 45.11 -16.77
N ALA A 9 0.01 44.74 -15.76
CA ALA A 9 -0.57 43.41 -15.61
C ALA A 9 0.54 42.35 -15.52
N ALA A 10 0.93 42.12 -14.26
CA ALA A 10 1.59 40.91 -13.83
C ALA A 10 0.76 39.70 -14.29
N MET A 11 1.27 38.94 -15.25
CA MET A 11 1.03 37.50 -15.27
C MET A 11 2.16 36.88 -14.48
N ALA A 12 1.95 36.86 -13.16
CA ALA A 12 2.44 35.77 -12.36
C ALA A 12 1.89 34.49 -13.00
N PHE A 13 2.72 33.81 -13.79
CA PHE A 13 2.54 32.39 -13.98
C PHE A 13 2.69 31.78 -12.59
N ALA A 14 1.56 31.56 -11.92
CA ALA A 14 1.43 30.60 -10.86
C ALA A 14 1.72 29.23 -11.48
N VAL A 15 3.02 28.94 -11.66
CA VAL A 15 3.51 27.60 -11.96
C VAL A 15 3.26 26.80 -10.70
N LEU A 16 2.21 25.98 -10.75
CA LEU A 16 2.01 24.71 -10.06
C LEU A 16 2.90 24.48 -8.83
N PRO A 17 2.33 24.43 -7.60
CA PRO A 17 3.05 23.93 -6.46
C PRO A 17 3.29 22.44 -6.67
N GLY A 18 4.55 21.99 -6.59
CA GLY A 18 4.89 20.57 -6.50
C GLY A 18 5.65 19.96 -7.67
N MET A 19 6.70 20.60 -8.21
CA MET A 19 7.81 19.79 -8.70
C MET A 19 8.50 19.18 -7.49
N ALA A 20 8.11 17.97 -7.13
CA ALA A 20 8.83 17.16 -6.16
C ALA A 20 10.31 17.12 -6.60
N SER A 21 11.18 17.77 -5.83
CA SER A 21 12.62 17.67 -5.98
C SER A 21 13.03 16.21 -5.74
N ALA A 22 13.33 15.47 -6.80
CA ALA A 22 13.84 14.11 -6.69
C ALA A 22 15.34 14.15 -6.37
N ASN A 23 15.72 14.41 -5.12
CA ASN A 23 17.12 14.25 -4.78
C ASN A 23 17.52 12.78 -4.93
N MET A 24 18.81 12.58 -5.21
CA MET A 24 19.34 11.24 -5.40
C MET A 24 20.33 10.90 -4.29
N LEU A 25 20.31 9.63 -3.94
CA LEU A 25 21.12 9.03 -2.91
C LEU A 25 22.23 8.21 -3.57
N MET A 26 23.49 8.57 -3.35
CA MET A 26 24.62 7.82 -3.90
C MET A 26 24.83 6.53 -3.11
N LEU A 27 24.53 5.40 -3.74
CA LEU A 27 24.67 4.07 -3.15
C LEU A 27 26.14 3.64 -3.08
N HIS A 28 26.89 3.82 -4.17
CA HIS A 28 28.24 3.30 -4.27
C HIS A 28 29.07 4.05 -5.30
N ALA A 29 30.39 4.04 -5.10
CA ALA A 29 31.41 4.55 -6.00
C ALA A 29 32.49 3.49 -6.12
N GLN A 30 32.94 3.18 -7.35
CA GLN A 30 33.97 2.18 -7.61
C GLN A 30 34.79 2.54 -8.87
N GLY A 31 35.87 1.81 -9.11
CA GLY A 31 36.74 1.98 -10.28
C GLY A 31 37.88 2.99 -10.08
N ASP A 32 38.86 2.92 -10.98
CA ASP A 32 40.02 3.80 -11.01
C ASP A 32 39.75 5.03 -11.90
N PRO A 33 40.48 6.16 -11.71
CA PRO A 33 40.34 7.33 -12.57
C PRO A 33 40.42 6.98 -14.07
N GLY A 34 39.42 7.41 -14.83
CA GLY A 34 39.23 7.05 -16.25
C GLY A 34 38.25 5.89 -16.48
N ASP A 35 37.90 5.14 -15.43
CA ASP A 35 36.91 4.06 -15.44
C ASP A 35 36.02 4.04 -14.18
N ARG A 36 35.86 5.20 -13.52
CA ARG A 36 35.02 5.32 -12.32
C ARG A 36 33.55 5.11 -12.66
N GLU A 37 32.84 4.50 -11.72
CA GLU A 37 31.40 4.26 -11.78
C GLU A 37 30.74 4.73 -10.49
N LEU A 38 29.65 5.48 -10.63
CA LEU A 38 28.84 5.94 -9.50
C LEU A 38 27.41 5.45 -9.66
N TYR A 39 26.83 4.96 -8.56
CA TYR A 39 25.48 4.41 -8.54
C TYR A 39 24.59 5.22 -7.60
N PHE A 40 23.41 5.60 -8.08
CA PHE A 40 22.45 6.45 -7.36
C PHE A 40 21.06 5.82 -7.32
N THR A 41 20.20 6.26 -6.40
CA THR A 41 18.77 5.96 -6.42
C THR A 41 17.95 7.17 -5.98
N ASN A 42 16.72 7.29 -6.47
CA ASN A 42 15.74 8.29 -6.04
C ASN A 42 14.75 7.74 -4.99
N LEU A 43 15.01 6.52 -4.47
CA LEU A 43 14.15 5.81 -3.51
C LEU A 43 12.69 5.61 -3.97
N MET A 44 12.41 5.75 -5.28
CA MET A 44 11.12 5.34 -5.82
C MET A 44 11.10 3.81 -5.87
N MET A 45 10.24 3.22 -5.05
CA MET A 45 10.06 1.79 -4.94
C MET A 45 8.68 1.39 -5.46
N ALA A 46 8.58 0.22 -6.06
CA ALA A 46 7.31 -0.34 -6.53
C ALA A 46 7.20 -1.81 -6.11
N ASP A 47 5.98 -2.23 -5.76
CA ASP A 47 5.68 -3.64 -5.59
C ASP A 47 5.42 -4.27 -6.97
N ARG A 48 6.14 -5.35 -7.26
CA ARG A 48 6.02 -6.14 -8.50
C ARG A 48 5.65 -7.59 -8.21
N THR A 49 5.16 -7.87 -6.99
CA THR A 49 4.68 -9.19 -6.60
C THR A 49 3.50 -9.57 -7.50
N PRO A 50 3.58 -10.69 -8.25
CA PRO A 50 2.45 -11.19 -9.01
C PRO A 50 1.26 -11.50 -8.11
N MET A 51 0.03 -11.38 -8.63
CA MET A 51 -1.19 -11.59 -7.83
C MET A 51 -1.22 -12.96 -7.16
N GLU A 52 -0.77 -14.00 -7.87
CA GLU A 52 -0.65 -15.36 -7.39
C GLU A 52 0.33 -15.54 -6.22
N ALA A 53 1.26 -14.59 -6.02
CA ALA A 53 2.28 -14.61 -4.98
C ALA A 53 1.98 -13.63 -3.82
N MET A 54 0.87 -12.88 -3.85
CA MET A 54 0.56 -11.85 -2.84
C MET A 54 0.36 -12.40 -1.43
N LEU A 55 -0.09 -13.65 -1.28
CA LEU A 55 -0.24 -14.33 0.02
C LEU A 55 1.01 -15.17 0.37
N GLY A 56 2.07 -15.08 -0.43
CA GLY A 56 3.32 -15.79 -0.23
C GLY A 56 4.20 -15.18 0.87
N THR A 57 5.30 -15.86 1.17
CA THR A 57 6.30 -15.37 2.14
C THR A 57 7.31 -14.40 1.55
N THR A 58 7.24 -14.16 0.24
CA THR A 58 8.17 -13.32 -0.52
C THR A 58 7.39 -12.28 -1.31
N SER A 59 7.79 -11.02 -1.18
CA SER A 59 7.37 -9.92 -2.04
C SER A 59 8.48 -9.57 -3.03
N ILE A 60 8.12 -9.10 -4.22
CA ILE A 60 9.08 -8.61 -5.21
C ILE A 60 9.06 -7.09 -5.17
N ARG A 61 10.18 -6.49 -4.76
CA ARG A 61 10.32 -5.03 -4.63
C ARG A 61 11.25 -4.51 -5.71
N GLU A 62 10.78 -3.54 -6.47
CA GLU A 62 11.54 -2.85 -7.51
C GLU A 62 12.05 -1.51 -6.98
N ILE A 63 13.31 -1.19 -7.25
CA ILE A 63 13.91 0.11 -7.00
C ILE A 63 14.72 0.55 -8.22
N GLU A 64 14.64 1.83 -8.55
CA GLU A 64 15.41 2.41 -9.65
C GLU A 64 16.83 2.75 -9.21
N VAL A 65 17.82 2.23 -9.93
CA VAL A 65 19.24 2.53 -9.74
C VAL A 65 19.80 3.16 -11.00
N PHE A 66 20.42 4.32 -10.85
CA PHE A 66 21.08 5.04 -11.92
C PHE A 66 22.59 4.77 -11.87
N GLY A 67 23.17 4.26 -12.94
CA GLY A 67 24.63 4.14 -13.09
C GLY A 67 25.19 5.29 -13.91
N LEU A 68 26.25 5.95 -13.45
CA LEU A 68 27.03 6.94 -14.19
C LEU A 68 28.44 6.40 -14.41
N TYR A 69 28.93 6.46 -15.64
CA TYR A 69 30.21 5.87 -16.04
C TYR A 69 31.15 6.91 -16.62
N GLU A 70 32.41 6.91 -16.16
CA GLU A 70 33.42 7.86 -16.60
C GLU A 70 33.99 7.49 -17.98
N ASN A 71 34.18 6.20 -18.21
CA ASN A 71 34.83 5.68 -19.40
C ASN A 71 34.01 5.95 -20.66
N ALA A 72 34.64 6.50 -21.70
CA ALA A 72 34.00 6.78 -22.98
C ALA A 72 33.50 5.53 -23.72
N ALA A 73 34.05 4.35 -23.42
CA ALA A 73 33.59 3.08 -23.97
C ALA A 73 32.35 2.50 -23.24
N LYS A 74 31.96 3.09 -22.11
CA LYS A 74 30.75 2.75 -21.35
C LYS A 74 29.63 3.76 -21.67
N PRO A 75 28.35 3.42 -21.38
CA PRO A 75 27.25 4.38 -21.54
C PRO A 75 27.46 5.63 -20.68
N ASP A 76 26.89 6.78 -21.08
CA ASP A 76 26.91 8.00 -20.26
C ASP A 76 26.21 7.76 -18.92
N TRP A 77 25.04 7.12 -18.98
CA TRP A 77 24.35 6.61 -17.80
C TRP A 77 23.42 5.45 -18.13
N SER A 78 23.04 4.69 -17.11
CA SER A 78 22.04 3.63 -17.16
C SER A 78 20.92 3.89 -16.16
N VAL A 79 19.74 3.38 -16.46
CA VAL A 79 18.58 3.35 -15.57
C VAL A 79 18.17 1.89 -15.43
N LEU A 80 18.45 1.33 -14.26
CA LEU A 80 18.28 -0.08 -13.95
C LEU A 80 17.07 -0.25 -13.05
N LYS A 81 16.08 -1.01 -13.52
CA LYS A 81 14.91 -1.42 -12.72
C LYS A 81 15.28 -2.67 -11.94
N LEU A 82 15.92 -2.51 -10.79
CA LEU A 82 16.38 -3.67 -10.02
C LEU A 82 15.23 -4.22 -9.18
N GLN A 83 14.92 -5.51 -9.34
CA GLN A 83 13.90 -6.22 -8.58
C GLN A 83 14.57 -7.16 -7.59
N PHE A 84 14.04 -7.22 -6.36
CA PHE A 84 14.58 -8.01 -5.26
C PHE A 84 13.49 -8.91 -4.67
N GLU A 85 13.86 -10.15 -4.34
CA GLU A 85 13.04 -11.03 -3.51
C GLU A 85 13.20 -10.62 -2.04
N CYS A 86 12.15 -10.05 -1.46
CA CYS A 86 12.14 -9.54 -0.10
C CYS A 86 11.20 -10.37 0.79
N PRO A 87 11.61 -10.74 2.01
CA PRO A 87 10.71 -11.42 2.94
C PRO A 87 9.54 -10.50 3.30
N VAL A 88 8.32 -11.03 3.31
CA VAL A 88 7.13 -10.28 3.74
C VAL A 88 7.18 -10.11 5.26
N GLU A 89 6.99 -8.88 5.75
CA GLU A 89 6.79 -8.64 7.18
C GLU A 89 5.48 -9.33 7.62
N PRO A 90 5.49 -10.19 8.66
CA PRO A 90 4.25 -10.75 9.16
C PRO A 90 3.32 -9.62 9.65
N ILE A 91 2.06 -9.66 9.22
CA ILE A 91 1.04 -8.70 9.66
C ILE A 91 0.92 -8.79 11.19
N PRO A 92 1.20 -7.71 11.95
CA PRO A 92 1.17 -7.78 13.39
C PRO A 92 -0.26 -7.99 13.88
N SER A 93 -0.44 -8.95 14.79
CA SER A 93 -1.71 -9.24 15.46
C SER A 93 -2.11 -8.21 16.53
N SER A 94 -1.31 -7.14 16.73
CA SER A 94 -1.51 -6.12 17.76
C SER A 94 -1.24 -4.70 17.23
N PRO A 95 -2.14 -3.73 17.48
CA PRO A 95 -1.97 -2.33 17.07
C PRO A 95 -0.96 -1.54 17.93
N LYS A 96 -0.38 -2.13 18.98
CA LYS A 96 0.54 -1.45 19.91
C LYS A 96 1.95 -2.04 19.86
N ALA A 97 2.72 -1.65 18.85
CA ALA A 97 4.20 -1.48 18.89
C ALA A 97 4.73 -1.36 17.45
N ARG A 98 4.57 -0.19 16.82
CA ARG A 98 5.31 0.13 15.59
C ARG A 98 6.62 0.80 15.98
N ARG A 99 7.60 0.04 16.47
CA ARG A 99 8.99 0.42 16.23
C ARG A 99 9.29 -0.10 14.82
N ALA A 100 9.76 0.77 13.94
CA ALA A 100 10.22 0.39 12.60
C ALA A 100 11.51 -0.44 12.71
N THR A 101 11.40 -1.64 13.27
CA THR A 101 12.40 -2.68 13.10
C THR A 101 12.05 -3.35 11.78
N GLY A 102 12.52 -2.76 10.67
CA GLY A 102 12.40 -3.40 9.36
C GLY A 102 13.00 -4.81 9.43
N PRO A 103 12.60 -5.74 8.54
CA PRO A 103 13.16 -7.07 8.51
C PRO A 103 14.66 -6.92 8.32
N ALA A 104 15.44 -7.32 9.34
CA ALA A 104 16.88 -7.38 9.21
C ALA A 104 17.20 -8.41 8.12
N VAL A 105 17.29 -7.95 6.86
CA VAL A 105 17.66 -8.78 5.73
C VAL A 105 19.14 -9.05 5.86
N ALA A 106 19.48 -10.04 6.69
CA ALA A 106 20.83 -10.56 6.86
C ALA A 106 21.12 -11.74 5.90
N ALA A 107 20.12 -12.14 5.10
CA ALA A 107 20.18 -13.28 4.18
C ALA A 107 20.65 -12.87 2.76
N PRO A 108 21.19 -13.80 1.94
CA PRO A 108 21.61 -13.48 0.59
C PRO A 108 20.42 -12.99 -0.25
N LEU A 109 20.44 -11.71 -0.59
CA LEU A 109 19.46 -11.10 -1.49
C LEU A 109 19.55 -11.74 -2.88
N ARG A 110 18.39 -12.12 -3.42
CA ARG A 110 18.23 -12.46 -4.82
C ARG A 110 17.69 -11.27 -5.58
N TRP A 111 18.24 -11.03 -6.76
CA TRP A 111 17.89 -9.90 -7.59
C TRP A 111 17.79 -10.28 -9.06
N ARG A 112 17.08 -9.47 -9.82
CA ARG A 112 17.15 -9.44 -11.28
C ARG A 112 17.03 -8.02 -11.80
N MET A 113 17.53 -7.79 -13.00
CA MET A 113 17.16 -6.61 -13.77
C MET A 113 15.77 -6.86 -14.36
N GLY A 114 14.81 -6.03 -13.95
CA GLY A 114 13.45 -6.02 -14.45
C GLY A 114 13.35 -5.41 -15.84
N GLU A 115 12.15 -5.53 -16.41
CA GLU A 115 11.81 -4.94 -17.70
C GLU A 115 11.97 -3.41 -17.68
N ARG A 116 12.10 -2.82 -18.88
CA ARG A 116 12.20 -1.37 -19.08
C ARG A 116 13.44 -0.72 -18.45
N SER A 117 14.45 -1.52 -18.11
CA SER A 117 15.79 -1.01 -17.89
C SER A 117 16.35 -0.52 -19.23
N TYR A 118 17.14 0.55 -19.21
CA TYR A 118 17.71 1.13 -20.42
C TYR A 118 19.02 1.86 -20.10
N GLN A 119 19.78 2.17 -21.14
CA GLN A 119 20.98 2.99 -21.03
C GLN A 119 21.01 4.07 -22.11
N PHE A 120 21.79 5.09 -21.82
CA PHE A 120 22.04 6.23 -22.67
C PHE A 120 23.50 6.22 -23.05
N THR A 121 23.80 6.00 -24.33
CA THR A 121 25.18 5.98 -24.86
C THR A 121 25.51 7.31 -25.50
N ARG A 122 26.78 7.53 -25.87
CA ARG A 122 27.20 8.77 -26.54
C ARG A 122 26.41 9.05 -27.83
N ASP A 123 25.94 7.99 -28.49
CA ASP A 123 25.34 8.04 -29.82
C ASP A 123 23.85 7.71 -29.85
N ALA A 124 23.31 7.08 -28.80
CA ALA A 124 21.93 6.61 -28.78
C ALA A 124 21.25 6.84 -27.44
N ASP A 125 19.98 7.23 -27.53
CA ASP A 125 19.09 7.42 -26.40
C ASP A 125 18.23 6.17 -26.14
N ASN A 126 17.94 5.92 -24.86
CA ASN A 126 17.02 4.86 -24.43
C ASN A 126 17.31 3.47 -25.04
N VAL A 127 18.58 3.08 -25.11
CA VAL A 127 18.96 1.74 -25.57
C VAL A 127 18.45 0.72 -24.55
N PRO A 128 17.50 -0.17 -24.90
CA PRO A 128 16.88 -1.06 -23.95
C PRO A 128 17.88 -2.10 -23.44
N LEU A 129 17.79 -2.40 -22.15
CA LEU A 129 18.54 -3.48 -21.51
C LEU A 129 17.60 -4.66 -21.26
N PRO A 130 17.96 -5.88 -21.72
CA PRO A 130 17.10 -7.05 -21.56
C PRO A 130 17.03 -7.46 -20.08
N PRO A 131 15.85 -7.90 -19.59
CA PRO A 131 15.74 -8.38 -18.22
C PRO A 131 16.65 -9.60 -18.00
N THR A 132 17.12 -9.78 -16.77
CA THR A 132 18.00 -10.90 -16.39
C THR A 132 17.24 -11.97 -15.63
N PRO A 133 17.73 -13.22 -15.59
CA PRO A 133 17.25 -14.19 -14.61
C PRO A 133 17.56 -13.74 -13.17
N TRP A 134 16.88 -14.36 -12.21
CA TRP A 134 17.15 -14.19 -10.78
C TRP A 134 18.51 -14.75 -10.39
N GLN A 135 19.30 -13.95 -9.67
CA GLN A 135 20.67 -14.26 -9.31
C GLN A 135 21.04 -13.67 -7.94
N SER A 136 22.12 -14.15 -7.34
CA SER A 136 22.62 -13.65 -6.05
C SER A 136 23.25 -12.27 -6.20
N VAL A 137 23.07 -11.39 -5.20
CA VAL A 137 23.64 -10.04 -5.22
C VAL A 137 25.12 -10.04 -4.85
N SER A 138 25.99 -9.83 -5.85
CA SER A 138 27.43 -9.61 -5.68
C SER A 138 27.84 -8.13 -5.75
N ASN A 139 27.15 -7.32 -6.57
CA ASN A 139 27.46 -5.90 -6.72
C ASN A 139 27.10 -5.11 -5.44
N PRO A 140 28.03 -4.33 -4.86
CA PRO A 140 27.78 -3.57 -3.62
C PRO A 140 26.67 -2.52 -3.74
N ALA A 141 26.53 -1.86 -4.89
CA ALA A 141 25.45 -0.91 -5.14
C ALA A 141 24.09 -1.61 -5.12
N TYR A 142 23.98 -2.76 -5.79
CA TYR A 142 22.74 -3.53 -5.86
C TYR A 142 22.39 -4.12 -4.50
N ARG A 143 23.40 -4.48 -3.68
CA ARG A 143 23.18 -4.92 -2.30
C ARG A 143 22.55 -3.82 -1.47
N LYS A 144 23.10 -2.61 -1.50
CA LYS A 144 22.51 -1.46 -0.79
C LYS A 144 21.11 -1.14 -1.30
N ALA A 145 20.89 -1.17 -2.63
CA ALA A 145 19.57 -0.97 -3.22
C ALA A 145 18.54 -2.01 -2.72
N GLY A 146 18.92 -3.29 -2.67
CA GLY A 146 18.06 -4.35 -2.16
C GLY A 146 17.78 -4.23 -0.67
N MET A 147 18.77 -3.83 0.13
CA MET A 147 18.57 -3.54 1.56
C MET A 147 17.53 -2.43 1.77
N LEU A 148 17.58 -1.36 0.98
CA LEU A 148 16.60 -0.27 1.02
C LEU A 148 15.22 -0.74 0.56
N ALA A 149 15.15 -1.45 -0.58
CA ALA A 149 13.89 -1.92 -1.18
C ALA A 149 13.13 -2.91 -0.29
N CYS A 150 13.86 -3.84 0.35
CA CYS A 150 13.27 -4.80 1.27
C CYS A 150 12.94 -4.21 2.66
N ASN A 151 13.40 -3.00 2.95
CA ASN A 151 13.15 -2.28 4.21
C ASN A 151 12.51 -0.92 3.95
N GLU A 152 11.50 -0.87 3.06
CA GLU A 152 10.89 0.38 2.62
C GLU A 152 10.37 1.22 3.81
N LEU A 153 9.69 0.62 4.79
CA LEU A 153 9.15 1.36 5.94
C LEU A 153 10.25 2.01 6.79
N LEU A 154 11.34 1.28 7.05
CA LEU A 154 12.48 1.83 7.79
C LEU A 154 13.17 2.92 6.97
N THR A 155 13.35 2.70 5.66
CA THR A 155 13.94 3.68 4.74
C THR A 155 13.12 4.97 4.68
N GLN A 156 11.80 4.88 4.51
CA GLN A 156 10.89 6.03 4.52
C GLN A 156 10.91 6.73 5.87
N SER A 157 10.91 5.99 6.98
CA SER A 157 11.01 6.56 8.32
C SER A 157 12.32 7.31 8.54
N ALA A 158 13.45 6.75 8.08
CA ALA A 158 14.77 7.39 8.16
C ALA A 158 14.81 8.67 7.32
N MET A 159 14.26 8.62 6.10
CA MET A 159 14.11 9.79 5.23
C MET A 159 13.27 10.89 5.86
N GLN A 160 12.12 10.55 6.45
CA GLN A 160 11.26 11.53 7.14
C GLN A 160 11.95 12.13 8.37
N ALA A 161 12.60 11.30 9.19
CA ALA A 161 13.34 11.75 10.37
C ALA A 161 14.53 12.65 10.03
N ALA A 162 15.13 12.46 8.85
CA ALA A 162 16.18 13.30 8.31
C ALA A 162 15.66 14.63 7.72
N GLY A 163 14.37 14.92 7.74
CA GLY A 163 13.79 16.17 7.20
C GLY A 163 13.26 16.04 5.77
N GLY A 164 13.21 14.82 5.23
CA GLY A 164 12.77 14.54 3.87
C GLY A 164 13.67 15.16 2.81
N TRP A 165 13.22 15.12 1.56
CA TRP A 165 14.00 15.56 0.40
C TRP A 165 14.35 17.07 0.39
N GLN A 166 13.55 17.93 1.01
CA GLN A 166 13.74 19.38 0.93
C GLN A 166 14.81 19.91 1.88
N ALA A 167 14.98 19.27 3.04
CA ALA A 167 15.84 19.73 4.13
C ALA A 167 16.61 18.54 4.75
N MET A 168 17.08 17.63 3.90
CA MET A 168 17.69 16.38 4.34
C MET A 168 18.98 16.61 5.12
N ASP A 169 19.04 16.12 6.36
CA ASP A 169 20.23 16.02 7.21
C ASP A 169 20.93 14.67 6.93
N PRO A 170 22.10 14.66 6.26
CA PRO A 170 22.79 13.42 5.91
C PRO A 170 23.24 12.61 7.14
N ALA A 171 23.57 13.26 8.25
CA ALA A 171 24.01 12.57 9.46
C ALA A 171 22.83 11.82 10.10
N ARG A 172 21.65 12.44 10.14
CA ARG A 172 20.42 11.78 10.60
C ARG A 172 19.99 10.65 9.69
N LEU A 173 20.10 10.85 8.37
CA LEU A 173 19.79 9.80 7.40
C LEU A 173 20.70 8.59 7.61
N ASN A 174 22.02 8.80 7.67
CA ASN A 174 22.99 7.72 7.89
C ASN A 174 22.74 7.01 9.22
N ALA A 175 22.41 7.74 10.29
CA ALA A 175 22.05 7.14 11.57
C ALA A 175 20.77 6.27 11.47
N GLY A 176 19.77 6.72 10.72
CA GLY A 176 18.54 5.96 10.48
C GLY A 176 18.73 4.72 9.59
N LEU A 177 19.70 4.76 8.67
CA LEU A 177 20.02 3.66 7.76
C LEU A 177 21.10 2.70 8.30
N ALA A 178 21.81 3.07 9.36
CA ALA A 178 22.83 2.24 10.00
C ALA A 178 22.34 0.82 10.38
N PRO A 179 21.10 0.60 10.86
CA PRO A 179 20.57 -0.75 11.10
C PRO A 179 20.52 -1.65 9.86
N LEU A 180 20.50 -1.07 8.65
CA LEU A 180 20.55 -1.80 7.39
C LEU A 180 22.00 -2.13 6.95
N GLY A 181 23.00 -1.80 7.77
CA GLY A 181 24.42 -1.90 7.38
C GLY A 181 24.85 -0.84 6.36
N ILE A 182 24.04 0.21 6.19
CA ILE A 182 24.33 1.32 5.27
C ILE A 182 24.93 2.45 6.10
N GLY A 183 26.26 2.46 6.22
CA GLY A 183 26.99 3.38 7.10
C GLY A 183 27.25 4.77 6.52
N GLU A 184 27.35 4.89 5.19
CA GLU A 184 27.59 6.17 4.52
C GLU A 184 26.83 6.22 3.21
N VAL A 185 25.96 7.22 3.13
CA VAL A 185 25.30 7.59 1.89
C VAL A 185 25.47 9.08 1.66
N ILE A 186 25.89 9.41 0.44
CA ILE A 186 26.04 10.81 0.03
C ILE A 186 24.74 11.23 -0.63
N SER A 187 24.04 12.16 0.01
CA SER A 187 22.93 12.86 -0.62
C SER A 187 23.47 13.83 -1.66
N VAL A 188 23.08 13.66 -2.92
CA VAL A 188 23.32 14.66 -3.97
C VAL A 188 22.05 15.50 -4.10
N ALA A 189 22.12 16.73 -3.59
CA ALA A 189 20.99 17.62 -3.39
C ALA A 189 20.40 18.23 -4.69
N GLN A 190 19.09 18.48 -4.62
CA GLN A 190 18.19 19.32 -5.41
C GLN A 190 18.37 19.36 -6.92
N THR A 191 18.34 18.19 -7.55
CA THR A 191 18.19 18.13 -9.00
C THR A 191 17.02 17.25 -9.37
N THR A 192 16.28 17.66 -10.39
CA THR A 192 15.10 16.95 -10.91
C THR A 192 15.46 15.88 -11.94
N SER A 193 16.74 15.69 -12.29
CA SER A 193 17.14 14.72 -13.32
C SER A 193 18.53 14.11 -13.14
N ILE A 194 18.69 12.88 -13.65
CA ILE A 194 19.99 12.18 -13.77
C ILE A 194 20.99 12.94 -14.65
N VAL A 195 20.51 13.72 -15.63
CA VAL A 195 21.36 14.53 -16.53
C VAL A 195 22.14 15.58 -15.73
N ASN A 196 21.44 16.29 -14.86
CA ASN A 196 22.02 17.29 -13.98
C ASN A 196 22.96 16.66 -12.93
N VAL A 197 22.63 15.47 -12.41
CA VAL A 197 23.57 14.72 -11.57
C VAL A 197 24.81 14.33 -12.35
N GLY A 198 24.67 13.90 -13.60
CA GLY A 198 25.81 13.66 -14.48
C GLY A 198 26.72 14.88 -14.61
N SER A 199 26.15 16.07 -14.84
CA SER A 199 26.93 17.32 -14.89
C SER A 199 27.65 17.63 -13.57
N PHE A 200 26.97 17.45 -12.43
CA PHE A 200 27.58 17.60 -11.10
C PHE A 200 28.73 16.60 -10.89
N VAL A 201 28.51 15.33 -11.23
CA VAL A 201 29.52 14.27 -11.11
C VAL A 201 30.77 14.61 -11.91
N TRP A 202 30.63 14.98 -13.19
CA TRP A 202 31.77 15.35 -14.04
C TRP A 202 32.54 16.56 -13.49
N ARG A 203 31.82 17.61 -13.06
CA ARG A 203 32.41 18.85 -12.57
C ARG A 203 33.07 18.70 -11.20
N ASP A 204 32.35 18.13 -10.24
CA ASP A 204 32.69 18.24 -8.82
C ASP A 204 33.29 16.97 -8.23
N ILE A 205 32.88 15.79 -8.72
CA ILE A 205 33.40 14.49 -8.23
C ILE A 205 34.60 14.05 -9.08
N TRP A 206 34.40 13.92 -10.39
CA TRP A 206 35.44 13.44 -11.28
C TRP A 206 36.47 14.50 -11.63
N LYS A 207 36.08 15.79 -11.60
CA LYS A 207 36.91 16.95 -11.93
C LYS A 207 37.61 16.76 -13.28
N ALA A 208 36.87 16.21 -14.23
CA ALA A 208 37.35 15.83 -15.56
C ALA A 208 36.42 16.43 -16.62
N GLN A 209 36.93 16.59 -17.84
CA GLN A 209 36.10 17.00 -18.96
C GLN A 209 35.24 15.82 -19.43
N LYS A 210 33.92 16.00 -19.46
CA LYS A 210 33.00 15.02 -20.02
C LYS A 210 33.34 14.79 -21.50
N PRO A 211 33.55 13.53 -21.95
CA PRO A 211 33.70 13.20 -23.36
C PRO A 211 32.49 13.68 -24.15
N GLY A 212 32.74 14.36 -25.27
CA GLY A 212 31.68 14.83 -26.16
C GLY A 212 30.88 13.65 -26.74
N GLY A 213 29.56 13.78 -26.76
CA GLY A 213 28.64 12.88 -27.43
C GLY A 213 27.74 13.61 -28.43
N ALA A 214 26.94 12.86 -29.19
CA ALA A 214 26.00 13.40 -30.17
C ALA A 214 25.00 14.41 -29.57
N ARG A 215 24.82 14.37 -28.24
CA ARG A 215 23.90 15.20 -27.45
C ARG A 215 24.48 16.53 -26.99
N ASP A 216 25.79 16.70 -27.08
CA ASP A 216 26.45 17.97 -26.72
C ASP A 216 26.41 18.96 -27.90
N ARG A 217 25.90 18.55 -29.07
CA ARG A 217 25.66 19.45 -30.20
C ARG A 217 24.45 20.34 -29.97
N ARG A 218 24.51 21.55 -30.52
CA ARG A 218 23.34 22.43 -30.57
C ARG A 218 22.26 21.81 -31.47
N LEU A 219 21.05 21.66 -30.94
CA LEU A 219 19.88 21.27 -31.72
C LEU A 219 19.51 22.37 -32.73
N SER A 220 19.05 21.95 -33.91
CA SER A 220 18.46 22.86 -34.90
C SER A 220 17.07 23.33 -34.47
N ASP A 221 16.60 24.45 -35.03
CA ASP A 221 15.27 24.98 -34.72
C ASP A 221 14.15 23.99 -35.07
N ALA A 222 14.33 23.18 -36.13
CA ALA A 222 13.41 22.13 -36.53
C ALA A 222 13.33 21.00 -35.48
N GLU A 223 14.47 20.58 -34.95
CA GLU A 223 14.54 19.57 -33.88
C GLU A 223 13.91 20.09 -32.58
N ILE A 224 14.17 21.35 -32.22
CA ILE A 224 13.55 21.99 -31.05
C ILE A 224 12.02 22.02 -31.21
N ALA A 225 11.52 22.38 -32.40
CA ALA A 225 10.09 22.38 -32.68
C ALA A 225 9.47 20.98 -32.68
N SER A 226 10.19 19.95 -33.13
CA SER A 226 9.76 18.56 -33.05
C SER A 226 9.64 18.10 -31.60
N ASN A 227 10.70 18.29 -30.80
CA ASN A 227 10.75 17.90 -29.39
C ASN A 227 9.64 18.59 -28.57
N ARG A 228 9.36 19.88 -28.85
CA ARG A 228 8.24 20.59 -28.20
C ARG A 228 6.89 19.96 -28.51
N ARG A 229 6.66 19.51 -29.75
CA ARG A 229 5.42 18.84 -30.14
C ARG A 229 5.28 17.47 -29.47
N GLU A 230 6.37 16.70 -29.41
CA GLU A 230 6.39 15.42 -28.72
C GLU A 230 6.11 15.58 -27.21
N LEU A 231 6.76 16.55 -26.56
CA LEU A 231 6.49 16.86 -25.15
C LEU A 231 5.04 17.26 -24.90
N ALA A 232 4.45 18.08 -25.78
CA ALA A 232 3.05 18.44 -25.68
C ALA A 232 2.11 17.23 -25.86
N ALA A 233 2.43 16.33 -26.78
CA ALA A 233 1.67 15.10 -26.98
C ALA A 233 1.76 14.16 -25.78
N VAL A 234 2.94 14.03 -25.16
CA VAL A 234 3.15 13.27 -23.93
C VAL A 234 2.36 13.90 -22.78
N ALA A 235 2.39 15.23 -22.63
CA ALA A 235 1.63 15.93 -21.58
C ALA A 235 0.12 15.68 -21.72
N ALA A 236 -0.44 15.80 -22.93
CA ALA A 236 -1.86 15.52 -23.17
C ALA A 236 -2.23 14.05 -22.86
N LYS A 237 -1.33 13.11 -23.16
CA LYS A 237 -1.53 11.70 -22.82
C LYS A 237 -1.50 11.45 -21.32
N MET A 238 -0.60 12.11 -20.59
CA MET A 238 -0.54 12.01 -19.12
C MET A 238 -1.81 12.56 -18.47
N GLU A 239 -2.31 13.70 -18.92
CA GLU A 239 -3.59 14.28 -18.44
C GLU A 239 -4.75 13.31 -18.65
N THR A 240 -4.81 12.67 -19.82
CA THR A 240 -5.84 11.66 -20.12
C THR A 240 -5.74 10.45 -19.18
N LEU A 241 -4.52 9.97 -18.90
CA LEU A 241 -4.30 8.85 -17.99
C LEU A 241 -4.64 9.21 -16.54
N ASP A 242 -4.38 10.44 -16.12
CA ASP A 242 -4.70 10.93 -14.77
C ASP A 242 -6.23 10.96 -14.55
N VAL A 243 -6.98 11.49 -15.53
CA VAL A 243 -8.45 11.47 -15.51
C VAL A 243 -8.99 10.02 -15.45
N GLN A 244 -8.39 9.10 -16.22
CA GLN A 244 -8.79 7.69 -16.20
C GLN A 244 -8.46 7.02 -14.87
N ALA A 245 -7.28 7.27 -14.31
CA ALA A 245 -6.86 6.73 -13.03
C ALA A 245 -7.76 7.24 -11.90
N GLN A 246 -8.10 8.53 -11.92
CA GLN A 246 -9.02 9.12 -10.95
C GLN A 246 -10.44 8.56 -11.08
N ALA A 247 -10.96 8.43 -12.31
CA ALA A 247 -12.27 7.83 -12.55
C ALA A 247 -12.36 6.36 -12.09
N PHE A 248 -11.26 5.61 -12.16
CA PHE A 248 -11.18 4.25 -11.66
C PHE A 248 -11.03 4.18 -10.13
N ALA A 249 -10.20 5.02 -9.54
CA ALA A 249 -9.89 4.98 -8.11
C ALA A 249 -10.98 5.62 -7.23
N GLN A 250 -11.65 6.68 -7.72
CA GLN A 250 -12.61 7.44 -6.93
C GLN A 250 -13.77 6.59 -6.41
N PRO A 251 -14.42 5.71 -7.20
CA PRO A 251 -15.47 4.83 -6.70
C PRO A 251 -15.00 3.87 -5.60
N ILE A 252 -13.76 3.38 -5.69
CA ILE A 252 -13.17 2.49 -4.68
C ILE A 252 -12.94 3.24 -3.38
N ILE A 253 -12.37 4.46 -3.46
CA ILE A 253 -12.14 5.33 -2.29
C ILE A 253 -13.47 5.70 -1.63
N ASP A 254 -14.49 6.02 -2.41
CA ASP A 254 -15.81 6.37 -1.90
C ASP A 254 -16.51 5.17 -1.24
N ALA A 255 -16.38 3.98 -1.83
CA ALA A 255 -16.87 2.74 -1.24
C ALA A 255 -16.16 2.42 0.10
N ASP A 256 -14.84 2.54 0.15
CA ASP A 256 -14.05 2.34 1.37
C ASP A 256 -14.43 3.36 2.46
N ARG A 257 -14.62 4.63 2.09
CA ARG A 257 -15.06 5.66 3.05
C ARG A 257 -16.44 5.34 3.62
N ALA A 258 -17.40 4.99 2.77
CA ALA A 258 -18.74 4.61 3.20
C ALA A 258 -18.71 3.38 4.13
N GLU A 259 -17.83 2.42 3.85
CA GLU A 259 -17.64 1.25 4.71
C GLU A 259 -17.07 1.63 6.08
N GLN A 260 -16.03 2.47 6.13
CA GLN A 260 -15.44 2.93 7.40
C GLN A 260 -16.42 3.75 8.26
N GLU A 261 -17.24 4.58 7.62
CA GLU A 261 -18.33 5.31 8.29
C GLU A 261 -19.33 4.34 8.91
N PHE A 262 -19.78 3.34 8.16
CA PHE A 262 -20.68 2.31 8.68
C PHE A 262 -20.07 1.53 9.85
N LEU A 263 -18.81 1.08 9.73
CA LEU A 263 -18.11 0.38 10.81
C LEU A 263 -17.98 1.22 12.08
N THR A 264 -17.87 2.55 11.94
CA THR A 264 -17.85 3.47 13.09
C THR A 264 -19.22 3.54 13.78
N ILE A 265 -20.31 3.55 13.00
CA ILE A 265 -21.68 3.48 13.53
C ILE A 265 -21.89 2.15 14.24
N ALA A 266 -21.52 1.04 13.61
CA ALA A 266 -21.67 -0.30 14.18
C ALA A 266 -20.90 -0.47 15.50
N LYS A 267 -19.67 0.05 15.59
CA LYS A 267 -18.91 0.06 16.85
C LYS A 267 -19.63 0.80 17.97
N LYS A 268 -20.36 1.88 17.68
CA LYS A 268 -21.16 2.60 18.69
C LYS A 268 -22.34 1.75 19.15
N VAL A 269 -23.01 1.02 18.24
CA VAL A 269 -24.10 0.09 18.56
C VAL A 269 -23.61 -1.05 19.47
N GLN A 270 -22.40 -1.55 19.23
CA GLN A 270 -21.78 -2.62 20.00
C GLN A 270 -21.15 -2.16 21.33
N ALA A 271 -21.02 -0.85 21.54
CA ALA A 271 -20.23 -0.29 22.65
C ALA A 271 -20.78 -0.71 24.02
N GLY A 272 -19.88 -1.14 24.91
CA GLY A 272 -20.21 -1.46 26.30
C GLY A 272 -20.84 -2.83 26.54
N ARG A 273 -21.08 -3.64 25.50
CA ARG A 273 -21.57 -5.02 25.67
C ARG A 273 -20.43 -6.04 25.68
N LYS A 274 -20.62 -7.12 26.42
CA LYS A 274 -19.76 -8.31 26.34
C LYS A 274 -20.22 -9.15 25.15
N VAL A 275 -19.33 -9.35 24.18
CA VAL A 275 -19.58 -10.19 23.00
C VAL A 275 -19.16 -11.62 23.33
N THR A 276 -20.03 -12.59 23.10
CA THR A 276 -19.69 -14.02 23.24
C THR A 276 -18.85 -14.48 22.04
N GLU A 277 -18.11 -15.58 22.16
CA GLU A 277 -17.32 -16.15 21.07
C GLU A 277 -18.18 -16.45 19.82
N LEU A 278 -19.41 -16.89 20.06
CA LEU A 278 -20.40 -17.19 19.03
C LEU A 278 -20.84 -15.94 18.26
N GLU A 279 -21.16 -14.87 18.99
CA GLU A 279 -21.52 -13.58 18.41
C GLU A 279 -20.33 -12.97 17.66
N GLY A 280 -19.11 -13.08 18.19
CA GLY A 280 -17.90 -12.59 17.53
C GLY A 280 -17.67 -13.27 16.18
N SER A 281 -17.84 -14.60 16.14
CA SER A 281 -17.73 -15.37 14.89
C SER A 281 -18.79 -14.96 13.86
N MET A 282 -20.02 -14.69 14.31
CA MET A 282 -21.09 -14.20 13.44
C MET A 282 -20.86 -12.78 12.94
N LEU A 283 -20.33 -11.90 13.78
CA LEU A 283 -19.99 -10.53 13.39
C LEU A 283 -18.92 -10.50 12.29
N MET A 284 -17.96 -11.42 12.28
CA MET A 284 -16.97 -11.53 11.19
C MET A 284 -17.59 -11.78 9.82
N VAL A 285 -18.78 -12.37 9.78
CA VAL A 285 -19.48 -12.75 8.54
C VAL A 285 -20.54 -11.74 8.15
N TRP A 286 -21.31 -11.28 9.13
CA TRP A 286 -22.55 -10.56 8.91
C TRP A 286 -22.44 -9.05 9.07
N LEU A 287 -21.39 -8.54 9.71
CA LEU A 287 -21.21 -7.10 9.87
C LEU A 287 -21.22 -6.41 8.50
N GLY A 288 -22.08 -5.40 8.34
CA GLY A 288 -22.24 -4.66 7.10
C GLY A 288 -23.06 -5.37 6.02
N LYS A 289 -23.57 -6.58 6.26
CA LYS A 289 -24.47 -7.24 5.29
C LYS A 289 -25.84 -6.53 5.24
N PRO A 290 -26.52 -6.50 4.08
CA PRO A 290 -27.87 -5.96 3.97
C PRO A 290 -28.89 -6.65 4.87
N GLU A 291 -29.85 -5.89 5.40
CA GLU A 291 -30.99 -6.40 6.17
C GLU A 291 -31.76 -7.52 5.44
N ALA A 292 -31.90 -7.42 4.12
CA ALA A 292 -32.56 -8.44 3.30
C ALA A 292 -31.92 -9.83 3.43
N LEU A 293 -30.59 -9.92 3.56
CA LEU A 293 -29.90 -11.19 3.76
C LEU A 293 -30.15 -11.76 5.17
N ALA A 294 -30.22 -10.90 6.18
CA ALA A 294 -30.56 -11.31 7.54
C ALA A 294 -32.00 -11.84 7.62
N LEU A 295 -32.96 -11.17 6.98
CA LEU A 295 -34.35 -11.61 6.87
C LEU A 295 -34.46 -12.96 6.17
N ALA A 296 -33.81 -13.12 5.01
CA ALA A 296 -33.80 -14.39 4.28
C ALA A 296 -33.22 -15.53 5.12
N ARG A 297 -32.20 -15.25 5.94
CA ARG A 297 -31.56 -16.26 6.78
C ARG A 297 -32.43 -16.78 7.92
N LEU A 298 -33.26 -15.92 8.49
CA LEU A 298 -34.16 -16.23 9.60
C LEU A 298 -35.46 -16.94 9.15
N GLY A 299 -35.70 -17.03 7.84
CA GLY A 299 -36.82 -17.80 7.28
C GLY A 299 -38.17 -17.07 7.34
N ALA A 300 -39.26 -17.84 7.47
CA ALA A 300 -40.60 -17.37 7.11
C ALA A 300 -41.25 -16.37 8.07
N ASN A 301 -40.79 -16.25 9.32
CA ASN A 301 -41.45 -15.39 10.33
C ASN A 301 -40.45 -14.71 11.32
N PRO A 302 -39.51 -13.87 10.86
CA PRO A 302 -38.72 -13.06 11.78
C PRO A 302 -39.59 -11.98 12.44
N GLN A 303 -39.38 -11.75 13.73
CA GLN A 303 -39.98 -10.62 14.44
C GLN A 303 -39.13 -9.38 14.16
N VAL A 304 -39.71 -8.36 13.54
CA VAL A 304 -39.03 -7.09 13.26
C VAL A 304 -39.58 -6.02 14.19
N THR A 305 -38.71 -5.40 14.98
CA THR A 305 -39.06 -4.27 15.83
C THR A 305 -38.12 -3.10 15.55
N GLU A 306 -38.64 -1.88 15.53
CA GLU A 306 -37.84 -0.67 15.30
C GLU A 306 -37.85 0.18 16.56
N ALA A 307 -36.65 0.56 17.05
CA ALA A 307 -36.49 1.40 18.21
C ALA A 307 -35.21 2.24 18.10
N SER A 308 -35.34 3.55 18.38
CA SER A 308 -34.20 4.49 18.42
C SER A 308 -33.34 4.51 17.14
N GLY A 309 -33.98 4.39 15.96
CA GLY A 309 -33.27 4.37 14.67
C GLY A 309 -32.52 3.07 14.37
N MET A 310 -32.78 2.01 15.15
CA MET A 310 -32.28 0.66 14.92
C MET A 310 -33.46 -0.29 14.66
N ARG A 311 -33.24 -1.30 13.83
CA ARG A 311 -34.17 -2.41 13.68
C ARG A 311 -33.58 -3.66 14.30
N PHE A 312 -34.42 -4.40 15.01
CA PHE A 312 -34.10 -5.67 15.63
C PHE A 312 -34.90 -6.74 14.91
N ILE A 313 -34.19 -7.66 14.29
CA ILE A 313 -34.75 -8.77 13.53
C ILE A 313 -34.44 -10.03 14.32
N SER A 314 -35.43 -10.52 15.05
CA SER A 314 -35.27 -11.66 15.96
C SER A 314 -35.98 -12.92 15.50
N HIS A 315 -35.39 -14.04 15.85
CA HIS A 315 -35.95 -15.37 15.71
C HIS A 315 -35.66 -16.15 16.98
N SER A 316 -36.70 -16.75 17.56
CA SER A 316 -36.57 -17.61 18.72
C SER A 316 -37.14 -19.00 18.43
N ASP A 317 -36.37 -20.02 18.82
CA ASP A 317 -36.77 -21.42 18.78
C ASP A 317 -36.54 -22.06 20.16
N GLN A 318 -37.47 -22.89 20.59
CA GLN A 318 -37.43 -23.54 21.90
C GLN A 318 -37.97 -24.96 21.82
N ALA A 319 -37.25 -25.90 22.43
CA ALA A 319 -37.70 -27.27 22.62
C ALA A 319 -37.54 -27.68 24.09
N ASP A 320 -38.62 -28.23 24.65
CA ASP A 320 -38.62 -28.82 25.99
C ASP A 320 -38.92 -30.31 25.88
N THR A 321 -37.92 -31.14 26.16
CA THR A 321 -38.03 -32.61 26.18
C THR A 321 -38.04 -33.17 27.60
N ARG A 322 -38.13 -32.29 28.61
CA ARG A 322 -38.10 -32.71 30.01
C ARG A 322 -39.33 -33.57 30.32
N SER A 323 -39.08 -34.78 30.79
CA SER A 323 -40.09 -35.71 31.28
C SER A 323 -39.70 -36.18 32.68
N ALA A 324 -40.70 -36.42 33.52
CA ALA A 324 -40.50 -36.90 34.87
C ALA A 324 -41.35 -38.15 35.09
N VAL A 325 -40.73 -39.21 35.61
CA VAL A 325 -41.46 -40.38 36.11
C VAL A 325 -41.83 -40.09 37.56
N VAL A 326 -43.12 -40.08 37.88
CA VAL A 326 -43.64 -39.79 39.22
C VAL A 326 -44.24 -41.04 39.85
N SER A 327 -43.94 -41.25 41.13
CA SER A 327 -44.58 -42.29 41.93
C SER A 327 -46.07 -41.98 42.10
N ALA A 328 -46.94 -42.85 41.58
CA ALA A 328 -48.39 -42.71 41.71
C ALA A 328 -48.86 -42.75 43.18
N ALA A 329 -48.12 -43.41 44.06
CA ALA A 329 -48.50 -43.58 45.47
C ALA A 329 -48.07 -42.42 46.38
N SER A 330 -47.04 -41.67 46.01
CA SER A 330 -46.45 -40.62 46.87
C SER A 330 -46.29 -39.26 46.21
N GLY A 331 -46.60 -39.14 44.91
CA GLY A 331 -46.39 -37.93 44.12
C GLY A 331 -44.92 -37.56 43.93
N ARG A 332 -43.98 -38.41 44.36
CA ARG A 332 -42.54 -38.11 44.35
C ARG A 332 -41.93 -38.40 42.98
N VAL A 333 -41.14 -37.47 42.45
CA VAL A 333 -40.37 -37.68 41.21
C VAL A 333 -39.32 -38.76 41.44
N LEU A 334 -39.39 -39.84 40.65
CA LEU A 334 -38.51 -41.00 40.70
C LEU A 334 -37.32 -40.87 39.75
N SER A 335 -37.54 -40.23 38.59
CA SER A 335 -36.48 -39.87 37.65
C SER A 335 -36.92 -38.69 36.80
N GLN A 336 -35.95 -37.88 36.36
CA GLN A 336 -36.15 -36.80 35.41
C GLN A 336 -35.19 -37.04 34.24
N ALA A 337 -35.72 -37.00 33.03
CA ALA A 337 -34.97 -37.21 31.79
C ALA A 337 -35.31 -36.12 30.77
N GLY A 338 -34.44 -35.89 29.79
CA GLY A 338 -34.60 -34.85 28.77
C GLY A 338 -33.96 -33.51 29.16
N ALA A 339 -34.05 -32.54 28.24
CA ALA A 339 -33.44 -31.23 28.37
C ALA A 339 -34.36 -30.12 27.83
N TYR A 340 -34.19 -28.94 28.41
CA TYR A 340 -34.71 -27.70 27.85
C TYR A 340 -33.61 -27.05 27.01
N THR A 341 -33.95 -26.66 25.79
CA THR A 341 -33.07 -25.95 24.87
C THR A 341 -33.80 -24.78 24.26
N ALA A 342 -33.21 -23.59 24.31
CA ALA A 342 -33.72 -22.40 23.66
C ALA A 342 -32.61 -21.66 22.92
N CYS A 343 -32.95 -21.12 21.76
CA CYS A 343 -32.10 -20.26 20.95
C CYS A 343 -32.87 -19.00 20.57
N ASP A 344 -32.31 -17.83 20.90
CA ASP A 344 -32.78 -16.54 20.43
C ASP A 344 -31.63 -15.85 19.69
N VAL A 345 -31.88 -15.51 18.43
CA VAL A 345 -30.94 -14.76 17.58
C VAL A 345 -31.61 -13.46 17.19
N SER A 346 -30.92 -12.34 17.41
CA SER A 346 -31.37 -11.01 17.00
C SER A 346 -30.28 -10.28 16.22
N PHE A 347 -30.58 -9.95 14.97
CA PHE A 347 -29.77 -9.02 14.17
C PHE A 347 -30.19 -7.59 14.50
N VAL A 348 -29.23 -6.73 14.77
CA VAL A 348 -29.44 -5.29 14.91
C VAL A 348 -28.97 -4.63 13.63
N THR A 349 -29.88 -3.98 12.91
CA THR A 349 -29.56 -3.23 11.70
C THR A 349 -29.70 -1.72 11.95
N VAL A 350 -28.88 -0.95 11.25
CA VAL A 350 -28.90 0.52 11.25
C VAL A 350 -28.77 1.02 9.81
N PRO A 351 -29.33 2.19 9.49
CA PRO A 351 -29.15 2.78 8.18
C PRO A 351 -27.69 3.24 8.01
N ASP A 352 -27.14 3.01 6.82
CA ASP A 352 -25.90 3.65 6.39
C ASP A 352 -26.13 5.09 5.89
N SER A 353 -25.08 5.73 5.38
CA SER A 353 -25.15 7.10 4.84
C SER A 353 -26.05 7.24 3.61
N THR A 354 -26.42 6.13 2.94
CA THR A 354 -27.37 6.09 1.83
C THR A 354 -28.80 5.76 2.28
N GLY A 355 -29.01 5.45 3.56
CA GLY A 355 -30.29 5.04 4.13
C GLY A 355 -30.58 3.54 4.00
N ALA A 356 -29.62 2.74 3.51
CA ALA A 356 -29.78 1.30 3.41
C ALA A 356 -29.53 0.64 4.77
N TRP A 357 -30.44 -0.26 5.17
CA TRP A 357 -30.33 -0.97 6.44
C TRP A 357 -29.28 -2.09 6.36
N ARG A 358 -28.26 -2.00 7.22
CA ARG A 358 -27.13 -2.94 7.27
C ARG A 358 -26.94 -3.46 8.69
N VAL A 359 -26.51 -4.71 8.81
CA VAL A 359 -26.28 -5.38 10.10
C VAL A 359 -25.12 -4.71 10.84
N ALA A 360 -25.41 -4.10 11.98
CA ALA A 360 -24.44 -3.46 12.86
C ALA A 360 -24.08 -4.32 14.08
N ASP A 361 -24.98 -5.21 14.52
CA ASP A 361 -24.73 -6.08 15.67
C ASP A 361 -25.51 -7.40 15.55
N ILE A 362 -25.06 -8.43 16.27
CA ILE A 362 -25.75 -9.72 16.40
C ILE A 362 -25.73 -10.14 17.86
N ARG A 363 -26.91 -10.53 18.35
CA ARG A 363 -27.14 -10.96 19.72
C ARG A 363 -27.66 -12.38 19.71
N ILE A 364 -27.01 -13.25 20.49
CA ILE A 364 -27.37 -14.66 20.57
C ILE A 364 -27.52 -15.06 22.03
N ARG A 365 -28.71 -15.56 22.38
CA ARG A 365 -28.97 -16.19 23.67
C ARG A 365 -29.24 -17.67 23.45
N SER A 366 -28.42 -18.52 24.06
CA SER A 366 -28.57 -19.97 24.01
C SER A 366 -28.69 -20.52 25.43
N GLU A 367 -29.68 -21.37 25.68
CA GLU A 367 -29.85 -22.11 26.92
C GLU A 367 -29.95 -23.62 26.60
N GLY A 368 -29.34 -24.48 27.42
CA GLY A 368 -29.39 -25.96 27.29
C GLY A 368 -28.05 -26.66 26.97
N PRO A 369 -28.01 -28.00 26.98
CA PRO A 369 -26.79 -28.77 26.76
C PRO A 369 -26.31 -28.63 25.31
N ALA A 370 -25.05 -28.18 25.14
CA ALA A 370 -24.28 -28.14 23.89
C ALA A 370 -24.69 -27.13 22.79
N GLY A 371 -25.49 -26.08 23.07
CA GLY A 371 -25.66 -24.92 22.16
C GLY A 371 -26.06 -25.25 20.70
N GLY A 372 -26.54 -26.47 20.46
CA GLY A 372 -26.64 -27.06 19.12
C GLY A 372 -27.77 -26.48 18.28
N MET A 373 -28.80 -25.94 18.93
CA MET A 373 -29.98 -25.39 18.26
C MET A 373 -29.65 -24.08 17.51
N CYS A 374 -28.75 -23.25 18.04
CA CYS A 374 -28.29 -22.05 17.35
C CYS A 374 -27.28 -22.34 16.23
N ARG A 375 -26.59 -23.49 16.25
CA ARG A 375 -25.53 -23.80 15.27
C ARG A 375 -26.01 -23.89 13.83
N SER A 376 -27.23 -24.38 13.62
CA SER A 376 -27.84 -24.44 12.28
C SER A 376 -28.08 -23.05 11.67
N LEU A 377 -28.14 -21.99 12.49
CA LEU A 377 -28.28 -20.59 12.07
C LEU A 377 -26.93 -19.90 11.79
N LEU A 378 -25.80 -20.49 12.21
CA LEU A 378 -24.46 -19.91 12.06
C LEU A 378 -23.83 -20.11 10.68
N ASN A 379 -24.33 -21.07 9.90
CA ASN A 379 -23.79 -21.32 8.57
C ASN A 379 -24.23 -20.21 7.61
N THR A 380 -23.28 -19.66 6.85
CA THR A 380 -23.47 -18.67 5.78
C THR A 380 -24.47 -19.16 4.72
N PRO A 381 -25.23 -18.26 4.07
CA PRO A 381 -25.82 -18.59 2.77
C PRO A 381 -24.70 -19.03 1.82
N ALA A 382 -24.96 -20.06 1.01
CA ALA A 382 -24.16 -20.25 -0.20
C ALA A 382 -24.43 -19.06 -1.13
N ASP A 383 -23.37 -18.51 -1.70
CA ASP A 383 -23.42 -17.38 -2.64
C ASP A 383 -24.37 -17.63 -3.82
#